data_AF-A0A7X3QDI9-F1
#
_entry.id   AF-A0A7X3QDI9-F1
#
_cell.length_a   1.000
_cell.length_b   1.000
_cell.length_c   1.000
_cell.angle_alpha   90.00
_cell.angle_beta   90.00
_cell.angle_gamma   90.00
#
_symmetry.space_group_name_H-M   'P 1'
#
loop_
_entity.id
_entity.type
_entity.pdbx_description
1 polymer ?
#
loop_
_entity_poly.entity_id
_entity_poly.type
_entity_poly.pdbx_seq_one_letter_code
_entity_poly.pdbx_strand_id
1 'polypeptide(L)'
;MRTMTGWLLVAALLVAAAPVVAHHAFSAEFDATKPVRLQGVITKMEWINPHAWMHVDVTNDDGTVDSWMVEAGPPGALVRRGWRKDSVRPGTEVFIEGYQALDGTNKANGRDVTLPDGTKLFAGS
;
A
#
# COMPACT_ATOMS: atom_id res chain seq x y z
N MET A 1 24.58 -10.62 -56.17
CA MET A 1 23.94 -9.73 -55.18
C MET A 1 22.98 -10.58 -54.35
N ARG A 2 23.40 -11.02 -53.16
CA ARG A 2 22.55 -11.77 -52.22
C ARG A 2 22.42 -10.93 -50.95
N THR A 3 21.19 -10.68 -50.58
CA THR A 3 20.70 -9.78 -49.54
C THR A 3 21.29 -10.11 -48.16
N MET A 4 22.28 -9.34 -47.71
CA MET A 4 22.80 -9.36 -46.33
C MET A 4 22.26 -8.20 -45.47
N THR A 5 21.20 -7.52 -45.92
CA THR A 5 20.65 -6.33 -45.25
C THR A 5 19.60 -6.66 -44.16
N GLY A 6 19.14 -7.91 -44.06
CA GLY A 6 18.05 -8.29 -43.14
C GLY A 6 18.46 -8.51 -41.68
N TRP A 7 19.73 -8.80 -41.40
CA TRP A 7 20.16 -9.20 -40.06
C TRP A 7 20.57 -8.03 -39.17
N LEU A 8 21.01 -6.91 -39.76
CA LEU A 8 21.40 -5.71 -39.01
C LEU A 8 20.20 -4.98 -38.39
N LEU A 9 19.01 -5.11 -38.98
CA LEU A 9 17.78 -4.50 -38.45
C LEU A 9 17.21 -5.25 -37.24
N VAL A 10 17.42 -6.57 -37.15
CA VAL A 10 16.94 -7.38 -36.00
C VAL A 10 17.84 -7.22 -34.79
N ALA A 11 19.16 -7.09 -34.99
CA ALA A 11 20.11 -6.86 -33.90
C ALA A 11 19.99 -5.46 -33.26
N ALA A 12 19.55 -4.45 -34.02
CA ALA A 12 19.35 -3.09 -33.52
C ALA A 12 18.12 -2.94 -32.60
N LEU A 13 17.17 -3.89 -32.63
CA LEU A 13 15.91 -3.78 -31.87
C LEU A 13 16.00 -4.35 -30.45
N LEU A 14 17.10 -5.01 -30.07
CA LEU A 14 17.21 -5.74 -28.79
C LEU A 14 17.88 -4.95 -27.65
N VAL A 15 18.30 -3.69 -27.87
CA VAL A 15 19.20 -2.99 -26.92
C VAL A 15 18.47 -2.02 -25.94
N ALA A 16 17.15 -1.87 -26.00
CA ALA A 16 16.46 -0.81 -25.22
C ALA A 16 15.40 -1.28 -24.21
N ALA A 17 15.42 -2.54 -23.78
CA ALA A 17 14.63 -2.97 -22.62
C ALA A 17 15.38 -2.63 -21.32
N ALA A 18 15.54 -1.33 -21.04
CA ALA A 18 15.95 -0.91 -19.71
C ALA A 18 14.86 -1.39 -18.72
N PRO A 19 15.22 -2.04 -17.60
CA PRO A 19 14.25 -2.35 -16.58
C PRO A 19 13.69 -1.02 -16.08
N VAL A 20 12.44 -0.73 -16.41
CA VAL A 20 11.70 0.35 -15.76
C VAL A 20 11.52 -0.11 -14.33
N VAL A 21 12.36 0.38 -13.44
CA VAL A 21 12.14 0.22 -12.02
C VAL A 21 10.92 1.09 -11.70
N ALA A 22 9.74 0.50 -11.77
CA ALA A 22 8.52 1.09 -11.25
C ALA A 22 8.66 1.14 -9.72
N HIS A 23 9.37 2.13 -9.21
CA HIS A 23 9.21 2.54 -7.82
C HIS A 23 7.82 3.16 -7.73
N HIS A 24 6.85 2.42 -7.20
CA HIS A 24 5.53 2.93 -6.83
C HIS A 24 5.74 4.20 -6.00
N ALA A 25 5.56 5.37 -6.62
CA ALA A 25 5.82 6.63 -5.96
C ALA A 25 4.58 6.96 -5.15
N PHE A 26 4.74 7.09 -3.82
CA PHE A 26 3.69 7.55 -2.92
C PHE A 26 2.88 8.70 -3.53
N SER A 27 3.55 9.69 -4.12
CA SER A 27 2.95 10.89 -4.71
C SER A 27 2.11 10.65 -5.97
N ALA A 28 2.16 9.46 -6.56
CA ALA A 28 1.33 9.08 -7.69
C ALA A 28 -0.06 8.59 -7.25
N GLU A 29 -0.21 8.15 -5.99
CA GLU A 29 -1.43 7.53 -5.49
C GLU A 29 -2.02 8.29 -4.29
N PHE A 30 -1.19 8.94 -3.47
CA PHE A 30 -1.58 9.53 -2.19
C PHE A 30 -1.20 11.02 -2.09
N ASP A 31 -2.03 11.74 -1.36
CA ASP A 31 -1.88 13.18 -1.13
C ASP A 31 -1.22 13.45 0.23
N ALA A 32 0.06 13.81 0.21
CA ALA A 32 0.83 14.14 1.41
C ALA A 32 0.22 15.32 2.21
N THR A 33 -0.65 16.12 1.60
CA THR A 33 -1.31 17.27 2.23
C THR A 33 -2.65 16.93 2.88
N LYS A 34 -3.15 15.69 2.69
CA LYS A 34 -4.41 15.20 3.28
C LYS A 34 -4.16 14.07 4.29
N PRO A 35 -3.69 14.40 5.50
CA PRO A 35 -3.53 13.39 6.54
C PRO A 35 -4.90 12.85 6.96
N VAL A 36 -4.97 11.54 7.21
CA VAL A 36 -6.14 10.86 7.77
C VAL A 36 -5.81 10.24 9.12
N ARG A 37 -6.84 10.20 9.98
CA ARG A 37 -6.83 9.52 11.28
C ARG A 37 -8.04 8.63 11.35
N LEU A 38 -7.85 7.33 11.25
CA LEU A 38 -8.92 6.35 11.16
C LEU A 38 -8.93 5.54 12.45
N GLN A 39 -10.01 5.66 13.23
CA GLN A 39 -10.32 4.74 14.32
C GLN A 39 -11.33 3.73 13.78
N GLY A 40 -11.00 2.46 13.76
CA GLY A 40 -11.89 1.47 13.17
C GLY A 40 -11.51 0.04 13.46
N VAL A 41 -12.32 -0.88 12.93
CA VAL A 41 -12.18 -2.32 13.14
C VAL A 41 -11.66 -2.97 11.86
N ILE A 42 -10.59 -3.76 11.98
CA ILE A 42 -10.09 -4.54 10.85
C ILE A 42 -11.16 -5.53 10.40
N THR A 43 -11.46 -5.53 9.11
CA THR A 43 -12.35 -6.53 8.48
C THR A 43 -11.54 -7.57 7.70
N LYS A 44 -10.38 -7.20 7.16
CA LYS A 44 -9.48 -8.08 6.40
C LYS A 44 -8.05 -7.57 6.43
N MET A 45 -7.08 -8.49 6.43
CA MET A 45 -5.67 -8.18 6.23
C MET A 45 -5.12 -9.04 5.09
N GLU A 46 -4.55 -8.38 4.08
CA GLU A 46 -3.93 -9.01 2.91
C GLU A 46 -2.42 -8.86 2.96
N TRP A 47 -1.72 -9.98 3.14
CA TRP A 47 -0.25 -10.03 3.17
C TRP A 47 0.31 -10.26 1.76
N ILE A 48 0.04 -9.34 0.84
CA ILE A 48 0.43 -9.42 -0.59
C ILE A 48 1.71 -8.59 -0.82
N ASN A 49 2.51 -8.95 -1.82
CA ASN A 49 3.69 -8.20 -2.26
C ASN A 49 3.36 -7.56 -3.63
N PRO A 50 3.62 -6.26 -3.88
CA PRO A 50 4.51 -5.35 -3.14
C PRO A 50 3.91 -4.62 -1.94
N HIS A 51 2.59 -4.59 -1.81
CA HIS A 51 1.91 -3.89 -0.71
C HIS A 51 0.95 -4.82 0.01
N ALA A 52 1.05 -4.83 1.35
CA ALA A 52 0.02 -5.41 2.19
C ALA A 52 -1.15 -4.42 2.32
N TRP A 53 -2.35 -4.92 2.59
CA TRP A 53 -3.55 -4.09 2.68
C TRP A 53 -4.39 -4.44 3.90
N MET A 54 -4.72 -3.42 4.69
CA MET A 54 -5.69 -3.51 5.78
C MET A 54 -7.03 -2.96 5.29
N HIS A 55 -8.10 -3.72 5.49
CA HIS A 55 -9.46 -3.26 5.27
C HIS A 55 -10.06 -2.93 6.63
N VAL A 56 -10.63 -1.73 6.77
CA VAL A 56 -11.02 -1.16 8.04
C VAL A 56 -12.40 -0.54 7.93
N ASP A 57 -13.30 -0.93 8.81
CA ASP A 57 -14.59 -0.26 8.94
C ASP A 57 -14.47 0.85 9.99
N VAL A 58 -14.76 2.07 9.58
CA VAL A 58 -14.73 3.29 10.40
C VAL A 58 -16.15 3.73 10.65
N THR A 59 -16.56 3.78 11.91
CA THR A 59 -17.88 4.30 12.29
C THR A 59 -17.79 5.80 12.47
N ASN A 60 -18.61 6.53 11.70
CA ASN A 60 -18.71 7.99 11.75
C ASN A 60 -19.61 8.44 12.91
N ASP A 61 -19.54 9.72 13.25
CA ASP A 61 -20.33 10.32 14.34
C ASP A 61 -21.86 10.21 14.12
N ASP A 62 -22.29 10.12 12.86
CA ASP A 62 -23.69 9.92 12.47
C ASP A 62 -24.15 8.45 12.50
N GLY A 63 -23.26 7.53 12.89
CA GLY A 63 -23.50 6.09 12.95
C GLY A 63 -23.37 5.37 11.61
N THR A 64 -23.05 6.08 10.52
CA THR A 64 -22.70 5.44 9.24
C THR A 64 -21.34 4.75 9.34
N VAL A 65 -21.11 3.77 8.45
CA VAL A 65 -19.85 3.03 8.40
C VAL A 65 -19.21 3.20 7.04
N ASP A 66 -18.00 3.75 7.03
CA ASP A 66 -17.15 3.82 5.86
C ASP A 66 -16.16 2.66 5.85
N SER A 67 -16.08 1.95 4.72
CA SER A 67 -15.05 0.93 4.52
C SER A 67 -13.83 1.54 3.86
N TRP A 68 -12.68 1.38 4.50
CA TRP A 68 -11.39 1.92 4.08
C TRP A 68 -10.43 0.81 3.66
N MET A 69 -9.65 1.07 2.60
CA MET A 69 -8.49 0.26 2.22
C MET A 69 -7.20 1.02 2.53
N VAL A 70 -6.41 0.50 3.47
CA VAL A 70 -5.17 1.11 3.92
C VAL A 70 -3.98 0.30 3.42
N GLU A 71 -3.16 0.92 2.58
CA GLU A 71 -1.90 0.38 2.10
C GLU A 71 -0.86 0.33 3.21
N ALA A 72 -0.10 -0.76 3.26
CA ALA A 72 1.11 -0.88 4.06
C ALA A 72 2.26 -1.39 3.18
N GLY A 73 3.48 -1.32 3.71
CA GLY A 73 4.67 -1.79 3.03
C GLY A 73 4.67 -3.30 2.75
N PRO A 74 5.69 -3.78 2.02
CA PRO A 74 5.78 -5.19 1.66
C PRO A 74 5.84 -6.08 2.92
N PRO A 75 5.20 -7.26 2.91
CA PRO A 75 5.13 -8.15 4.07
C PRO A 75 6.47 -8.43 4.74
N GLY A 76 7.53 -8.62 3.96
CA GLY A 76 8.88 -8.85 4.50
C GLY A 76 9.44 -7.64 5.26
N ALA A 77 9.13 -6.41 4.85
CA ALA A 77 9.53 -5.21 5.58
C ALA A 77 8.68 -5.04 6.85
N LEU A 78 7.38 -5.28 6.78
CA LEU A 78 6.49 -5.22 7.93
C LEU A 78 6.93 -6.18 9.04
N VAL A 79 7.26 -7.42 8.71
CA VAL A 79 7.76 -8.40 9.70
C VAL A 79 9.03 -7.91 10.39
N ARG A 80 9.97 -7.32 9.64
CA ARG A 80 11.19 -6.73 10.23
C ARG A 80 10.91 -5.50 11.09
N ARG A 81 9.78 -4.82 10.89
CA ARG A 81 9.30 -3.69 11.69
C ARG A 81 8.47 -4.12 12.91
N GLY A 82 8.44 -5.42 13.23
CA GLY A 82 7.75 -5.97 14.39
C GLY A 82 6.31 -6.38 14.13
N TRP A 83 5.81 -6.30 12.90
CA TRP A 83 4.51 -6.85 12.57
C TRP A 83 4.53 -8.37 12.63
N ARG A 84 3.45 -8.94 13.17
CA ARG A 84 3.16 -10.36 13.10
C ARG A 84 1.91 -10.54 12.24
N LYS A 85 1.75 -11.72 11.64
CA LYS A 85 0.55 -12.03 10.80
C LYS A 85 -0.77 -11.83 11.55
N ASP A 86 -0.71 -11.86 12.87
CA ASP A 86 -1.79 -11.73 13.80
C ASP A 86 -1.83 -10.40 14.58
N SER A 87 -0.96 -9.43 14.25
CA SER A 87 -1.04 -8.08 14.83
C SER A 87 -2.36 -7.39 14.55
N VAL A 88 -2.97 -7.65 13.39
CA VAL A 88 -4.21 -7.01 12.90
C VAL A 88 -5.17 -8.04 12.31
N ARG A 89 -5.73 -8.91 13.17
CA ARG A 89 -6.75 -9.86 12.73
C ARG A 89 -8.09 -9.16 12.51
N PRO A 90 -9.00 -9.71 11.69
CA PRO A 90 -10.39 -9.26 11.66
C PRO A 90 -10.97 -9.17 13.08
N GLY A 91 -11.67 -8.07 13.38
CA GLY A 91 -12.18 -7.74 14.71
C GLY A 91 -11.21 -6.96 15.61
N THR A 92 -9.97 -6.71 15.18
CA THR A 92 -9.02 -5.88 15.94
C THR A 92 -9.38 -4.41 15.74
N GLU A 93 -9.61 -3.69 16.84
CA GLU A 93 -9.72 -2.23 16.79
C GLU A 93 -8.33 -1.61 16.64
N VAL A 94 -8.19 -0.62 15.76
CA VAL A 94 -6.93 0.03 15.47
C VAL A 94 -7.12 1.53 15.29
N PHE A 95 -6.08 2.28 15.65
CA PHE A 95 -5.93 3.68 15.27
C PHE A 95 -4.85 3.81 14.19
N ILE A 96 -5.22 4.31 13.02
CA ILE A 96 -4.33 4.43 11.86
C ILE A 96 -4.10 5.90 11.54
N GLU A 97 -2.83 6.27 11.42
CA GLU A 97 -2.41 7.55 10.87
C GLU A 97 -1.86 7.34 9.46
N GLY A 98 -2.23 8.20 8.52
CA GLY A 98 -1.88 8.01 7.11
C GLY A 98 -2.19 9.21 6.23
N TYR A 99 -2.27 8.96 4.93
CA TYR A 99 -2.56 9.98 3.91
C TYR A 99 -3.57 9.46 2.91
N GLN A 100 -4.60 10.25 2.60
CA GLN A 100 -5.68 9.84 1.70
C GLN A 100 -5.20 9.72 0.25
N ALA A 101 -5.85 8.85 -0.53
CA ALA A 101 -5.66 8.74 -1.96
C ALA A 101 -6.02 10.05 -2.69
N LEU A 102 -5.30 10.34 -3.77
CA LEU A 102 -5.48 11.54 -4.60
C LEU A 102 -6.88 11.60 -5.25
N ASP A 103 -7.44 10.44 -5.58
CA ASP A 103 -8.76 10.31 -6.22
C ASP A 103 -9.94 10.54 -5.26
N GLY A 104 -9.66 10.75 -3.96
CA GLY A 104 -10.67 11.02 -2.94
C GLY A 104 -11.45 9.78 -2.48
N THR A 105 -11.08 8.59 -2.93
CA THR A 105 -11.67 7.34 -2.41
C THR A 105 -11.30 7.13 -0.94
N ASN A 106 -12.00 6.21 -0.27
CA ASN A 106 -11.65 5.73 1.07
C ASN A 106 -10.45 4.76 1.00
N LYS A 107 -9.39 5.21 0.36
CA LYS A 107 -8.10 4.54 0.30
C LYS A 107 -7.07 5.46 0.93
N ALA A 108 -6.14 4.88 1.68
CA ALA A 108 -5.06 5.64 2.31
C ALA A 108 -3.74 4.87 2.29
N ASN A 109 -2.64 5.61 2.34
CA ASN A 109 -1.35 5.07 2.73
C ASN A 109 -1.26 5.08 4.25
N GLY A 110 -1.06 3.91 4.87
CA GLY A 110 -0.88 3.79 6.31
C GLY A 110 0.55 4.11 6.71
N ARG A 111 0.75 5.13 7.54
CA ARG A 111 2.06 5.46 8.11
C ARG A 111 2.30 4.66 9.38
N ASP A 112 1.39 4.80 10.33
CA ASP A 112 1.49 4.20 11.66
C ASP A 112 0.15 3.56 12.06
N VAL A 113 0.22 2.42 12.75
CA VAL A 113 -0.94 1.73 13.32
C VAL A 113 -0.71 1.52 14.81
N THR A 114 -1.64 1.98 15.62
CA THR A 114 -1.65 1.77 17.07
C THR A 114 -2.68 0.70 17.42
N LEU A 115 -2.23 -0.33 18.12
CA LEU A 115 -3.04 -1.45 18.57
C LEU A 115 -3.74 -1.13 19.91
N PRO A 116 -4.75 -1.92 20.33
CA PRO A 116 -5.48 -1.67 21.57
C PRO A 116 -4.62 -1.68 22.84
N ASP A 117 -3.50 -2.40 22.82
CA ASP A 117 -2.54 -2.45 23.93
C ASP A 117 -1.57 -1.25 23.95
N GLY A 118 -1.73 -0.29 23.03
CA GLY A 118 -0.88 0.88 22.88
C GLY A 118 0.38 0.64 22.03
N THR A 119 0.61 -0.57 21.53
CA THR A 119 1.73 -0.87 20.64
C THR A 119 1.59 -0.09 19.33
N LYS A 120 2.59 0.72 18.99
CA LYS A 120 2.66 1.45 17.73
C LYS A 120 3.57 0.71 16.73
N LEU A 121 3.01 0.39 15.56
CA LEU A 121 3.69 -0.31 14.48
C LEU A 121 3.77 0.59 13.24
N PHE A 122 4.97 0.74 12.68
CA PHE A 122 5.17 1.49 11.45
C PHE A 122 4.72 0.67 10.23
N ALA A 123 3.71 1.17 9.50
CA ALA A 123 3.11 0.52 8.34
C ALA A 123 3.70 0.99 7.00
N GLY A 124 4.24 2.22 6.92
CA GLY A 124 4.55 2.95 5.68
C GLY A 124 5.11 2.13 4.52
N SER A 125 4.60 2.34 3.31
CA SER A 125 5.06 1.65 2.10
C SER A 125 6.36 2.18 1.51
#